data_AF-A0A645B0G0-F1
#
_entry.id   AF-A0A645B0G0-F1
#
_cell.length_a   1.000
_cell.length_b   1.000
_cell.length_c   1.000
_cell.angle_alpha   90.00
_cell.angle_beta   90.00
_cell.angle_gamma   90.00
#
_symmetry.space_group_name_H-M   'P 1'
#
loop_
_entity.id
_entity.type
_entity.pdbx_description
1 polymer ?
#
loop_
_entity_poly.entity_id
_entity_poly.type
_entity_poly.pdbx_seq_one_letter_code
_entity_poly.pdbx_strand_id
1 'polypeptide(L)'
;MDQKPELYAYVREAMRKMSKIGIEIVVFGSGGARRIPDDMTPEEGLKKLEAFLIKCAEIAKEFNMIVAIEPLNKKESNIFITVGEALQTVRKLNLDNIRVLADAYHMYCENEPLSILEEALPYLVHVHVAEPYHRTYPGQEGGEYLINFANKLKEIGYSKRVTAECGFKDFGSESILAYDFMKKTF
;
A
#
# COMPACT_ATOMS: atom_id res chain seq x y z
N MET A 1 11.97 -20.19 -17.83
CA MET A 1 12.49 -19.19 -18.78
C MET A 1 11.79 -17.88 -18.44
N ASP A 2 12.52 -16.84 -18.02
CA ASP A 2 11.93 -15.58 -17.56
C ASP A 2 11.18 -14.92 -18.73
N GLN A 3 9.85 -14.85 -18.66
CA GLN A 3 9.01 -14.46 -19.79
C GLN A 3 9.07 -12.94 -20.10
N LYS A 4 9.76 -12.12 -19.29
CA LYS A 4 9.81 -10.65 -19.42
C LYS A 4 11.14 -10.02 -18.90
N PRO A 5 12.28 -10.20 -19.58
CA PRO A 5 13.57 -9.65 -19.13
C PRO A 5 13.58 -8.11 -19.02
N GLU A 6 12.87 -7.42 -19.92
CA GLU A 6 12.77 -5.96 -19.94
C GLU A 6 12.05 -5.41 -18.69
N LEU A 7 11.04 -6.13 -18.19
CA LEU A 7 10.32 -5.75 -16.98
C LEU A 7 11.24 -5.76 -15.75
N TYR A 8 12.04 -6.81 -15.61
CA TYR A 8 12.97 -6.92 -14.47
C TYR A 8 14.15 -5.94 -14.58
N ALA A 9 14.59 -5.62 -15.80
CA ALA A 9 15.55 -4.54 -16.03
C ALA A 9 14.97 -3.19 -15.60
N TYR A 10 13.71 -2.91 -15.93
CA TYR A 10 13.01 -1.70 -15.48
C TYR A 10 12.90 -1.63 -13.95
N VAL A 11 12.45 -2.71 -13.29
CA VAL A 11 12.33 -2.77 -11.82
C VAL A 11 13.67 -2.51 -11.15
N ARG A 12 14.74 -3.17 -11.62
CA ARG A 12 16.10 -2.96 -11.10
C ARG A 12 16.57 -1.52 -11.29
N GLU A 13 16.36 -0.94 -12.47
CA GLU A 13 16.77 0.44 -12.74
C GLU A 13 15.98 1.45 -11.91
N ALA A 14 14.68 1.22 -11.68
CA ALA A 14 13.85 2.03 -10.79
C ALA A 14 14.37 1.97 -9.34
N MET A 15 14.57 0.77 -8.79
CA MET A 15 15.11 0.59 -7.44
C MET A 15 16.53 1.15 -7.29
N ARG A 16 17.38 1.04 -8.32
CA ARG A 16 18.70 1.68 -8.34
C ARG A 16 18.63 3.20 -8.29
N LYS A 17 17.63 3.83 -8.92
CA LYS A 17 17.42 5.28 -8.81
C LYS A 17 16.88 5.66 -7.43
N MET A 18 15.94 4.87 -6.91
CA MET A 18 15.37 5.04 -5.57
C MET A 18 16.45 4.93 -4.48
N SER A 19 17.42 4.03 -4.62
CA SER A 19 18.49 3.85 -3.63
C SER A 19 19.41 5.07 -3.55
N LYS A 20 19.62 5.79 -4.66
CA LYS A 20 20.41 7.04 -4.68
C LYS A 20 19.80 8.18 -3.87
N ILE A 21 18.50 8.10 -3.58
CA ILE A 21 17.78 9.12 -2.80
C ILE A 21 17.26 8.57 -1.46
N GLY A 22 17.74 7.40 -1.04
CA GLY A 22 17.45 6.85 0.29
C GLY A 22 16.03 6.31 0.47
N ILE A 23 15.33 5.94 -0.61
CA ILE A 23 14.03 5.26 -0.50
C ILE A 23 14.24 3.83 0.01
N GLU A 24 13.46 3.46 1.03
CA GLU A 24 13.51 2.13 1.67
C GLU A 24 12.28 1.27 1.34
N ILE A 25 11.15 1.89 0.98
CA ILE A 25 9.87 1.22 0.72
C ILE A 25 9.40 1.59 -0.68
N VAL A 26 9.09 0.57 -1.48
CA VAL A 26 8.50 0.68 -2.81
C VAL A 26 7.05 0.21 -2.74
N VAL A 27 6.11 1.09 -3.06
CA VAL A 27 4.68 0.75 -3.04
C VAL A 27 4.28 0.05 -4.34
N PHE A 28 3.72 -1.15 -4.23
CA PHE A 28 3.13 -1.91 -5.33
C PHE A 28 1.61 -1.63 -5.39
N GLY A 29 1.28 -0.39 -5.76
CA GLY A 29 -0.07 0.18 -5.68
C GLY A 29 -0.76 0.48 -7.00
N SER A 30 -0.16 0.19 -8.17
CA SER A 30 -0.82 0.51 -9.45
C SER A 30 -1.86 -0.55 -9.82
N GLY A 31 -3.14 -0.28 -9.53
CA GLY A 31 -4.28 -1.16 -9.85
C GLY A 31 -4.37 -1.55 -11.33
N GLY A 32 -4.25 -0.57 -12.23
CA GLY A 32 -4.28 -0.82 -13.68
C GLY A 32 -3.14 -1.71 -14.18
N ALA A 33 -1.92 -1.54 -13.65
CA ALA A 33 -0.75 -2.32 -14.07
C ALA A 33 -0.78 -3.77 -13.58
N ARG A 34 -1.53 -4.05 -12.50
CA ARG A 34 -1.65 -5.38 -11.89
C ARG A 34 -3.01 -6.03 -12.11
N ARG A 35 -3.89 -5.41 -12.91
CA ARG A 35 -5.22 -5.94 -13.19
C ARG A 35 -5.11 -7.31 -13.87
N ILE A 36 -5.81 -8.29 -13.33
CA ILE A 36 -5.92 -9.62 -13.96
C ILE A 36 -6.79 -9.46 -15.22
N PRO A 37 -6.33 -9.88 -16.41
CA PRO A 37 -7.12 -9.83 -17.65
C PRO A 37 -8.42 -10.64 -17.56
N ASP A 38 -9.44 -10.23 -18.32
CA ASP A 38 -10.77 -10.87 -18.27
C ASP A 38 -10.77 -12.32 -18.84
N ASP A 39 -9.77 -12.66 -19.65
CA ASP A 39 -9.53 -14.01 -20.20
C ASP A 39 -8.66 -14.89 -19.28
N MET A 40 -8.38 -14.44 -18.06
CA MET A 40 -7.54 -15.15 -17.08
C MET A 40 -8.28 -15.33 -15.76
N THR A 41 -8.16 -16.51 -15.16
CA THR A 41 -8.77 -16.74 -13.84
C THR A 41 -8.04 -15.93 -12.76
N PRO A 42 -8.73 -15.55 -11.66
CA PRO A 42 -8.09 -14.89 -10.52
C PRO A 42 -6.90 -15.69 -9.95
N GLU A 43 -6.99 -17.01 -9.92
CA GLU A 43 -5.92 -17.88 -9.41
C GLU A 43 -4.67 -17.85 -10.31
N GLU A 44 -4.85 -17.92 -11.63
CA GLU A 44 -3.74 -17.83 -12.58
C GLU A 44 -3.08 -16.45 -12.56
N GLY A 45 -3.90 -15.38 -12.47
CA GLY A 45 -3.41 -14.02 -12.34
C GLY A 45 -2.61 -13.82 -11.05
N LEU A 46 -3.13 -14.31 -9.92
CA LEU A 46 -2.43 -14.27 -8.64
C LEU A 46 -1.10 -15.04 -8.70
N LYS A 47 -1.05 -16.24 -9.28
CA LYS A 47 0.21 -17.00 -9.45
C LYS A 47 1.25 -16.23 -10.26
N LYS A 48 0.84 -15.51 -11.31
CA LYS A 48 1.74 -14.66 -12.10
C LYS A 48 2.24 -13.46 -11.29
N LEU A 49 1.38 -12.83 -10.49
CA LEU A 49 1.75 -11.72 -9.60
C LEU A 49 2.69 -12.19 -8.49
N GLU A 50 2.46 -13.35 -7.91
CA GLU A 50 3.35 -13.98 -6.92
C GLU A 50 4.75 -14.22 -7.50
N ALA A 51 4.85 -14.78 -8.71
CA ALA A 51 6.12 -14.96 -9.40
C ALA A 51 6.83 -13.62 -9.67
N PHE A 52 6.07 -12.57 -10.02
CA PHE A 52 6.61 -11.23 -10.17
C PHE A 52 7.10 -10.64 -8.84
N LEU A 53 6.34 -10.77 -7.76
CA LEU A 53 6.71 -10.31 -6.42
C LEU A 53 7.98 -11.01 -5.91
N ILE A 54 8.15 -12.31 -6.18
CA ILE A 54 9.38 -13.05 -5.85
C ILE A 54 10.59 -12.41 -6.56
N LYS A 55 10.46 -12.10 -7.85
CA LYS A 55 11.53 -11.43 -8.61
C LYS A 55 11.79 -10.01 -8.11
N CYS A 56 10.74 -9.26 -7.77
CA CYS A 56 10.88 -7.95 -7.14
C CYS A 56 11.60 -8.05 -5.78
N ALA A 57 11.31 -9.08 -4.98
CA ALA A 57 11.97 -9.31 -3.70
C ALA A 57 13.48 -9.58 -3.88
N GLU A 58 13.85 -10.42 -4.86
CA GLU A 58 15.25 -10.68 -5.21
C GLU A 58 15.99 -9.38 -5.56
N ILE A 59 15.41 -8.56 -6.43
CA ILE A 59 16.01 -7.28 -6.86
C ILE A 59 16.05 -6.27 -5.69
N ALA A 60 14.98 -6.17 -4.90
CA ALA A 60 14.90 -5.23 -3.79
C ALA A 60 15.95 -5.51 -2.71
N LYS A 61 16.36 -6.78 -2.52
CA LYS A 61 17.47 -7.15 -1.62
C LYS A 61 18.81 -6.53 -2.05
N GLU A 62 19.05 -6.39 -3.36
CA GLU A 62 20.28 -5.73 -3.88
C GLU A 62 20.41 -4.27 -3.38
N PHE A 63 19.29 -3.65 -3.01
CA PHE A 63 19.21 -2.24 -2.62
C PHE A 63 18.68 -2.01 -1.20
N ASN A 64 18.55 -3.05 -0.37
CA ASN A 64 17.97 -3.00 0.98
C ASN A 64 16.55 -2.39 1.03
N MET A 65 15.72 -2.71 0.04
CA MET A 65 14.34 -2.20 -0.06
C MET A 65 13.30 -3.25 0.30
N ILE A 66 12.15 -2.74 0.76
CA ILE A 66 10.92 -3.49 0.98
C ILE A 66 9.92 -3.12 -0.13
N VAL A 67 9.21 -4.11 -0.66
CA VAL A 67 8.05 -3.89 -1.53
C VAL A 67 6.78 -4.06 -0.69
N ALA A 68 5.98 -3.00 -0.61
CA ALA A 68 4.71 -3.00 0.11
C ALA A 68 3.55 -3.19 -0.87
N ILE A 69 2.80 -4.29 -0.74
CA ILE A 69 1.55 -4.49 -1.49
C ILE A 69 0.51 -3.55 -0.88
N GLU A 70 -0.02 -2.64 -1.70
CA GLU A 70 -1.12 -1.76 -1.32
C GLU A 70 -2.43 -2.32 -1.87
N PRO A 71 -3.38 -2.72 -1.02
CA PRO A 71 -4.72 -3.06 -1.47
C PRO A 71 -5.45 -1.83 -1.98
N LEU A 72 -6.24 -1.98 -3.05
CA LEU A 72 -7.06 -0.91 -3.62
C LEU A 72 -8.52 -1.35 -3.69
N ASN A 73 -9.45 -0.43 -3.53
CA ASN A 73 -10.88 -0.72 -3.65
C ASN A 73 -11.24 -1.33 -5.03
N LYS A 74 -12.39 -2.00 -5.11
CA LYS A 74 -12.88 -2.72 -6.31
C LYS A 74 -13.11 -1.83 -7.53
N LYS A 75 -13.16 -0.50 -7.37
CA LYS A 75 -13.28 0.43 -8.50
C LYS A 75 -11.94 0.62 -9.20
N GLU A 76 -10.83 0.37 -8.51
CA GLU A 76 -9.46 0.64 -8.98
C GLU A 76 -8.65 -0.64 -9.25
N SER A 77 -9.03 -1.77 -8.67
CA SER A 77 -8.35 -3.06 -8.85
C SER A 77 -9.33 -4.23 -8.85
N ASN A 78 -8.91 -5.37 -9.40
CA ASN A 78 -9.61 -6.66 -9.29
C ASN A 78 -8.79 -7.74 -8.54
N ILE A 79 -7.69 -7.32 -7.92
CA ILE A 79 -6.79 -8.16 -7.13
C ILE A 79 -6.19 -7.32 -6.00
N PHE A 80 -5.91 -7.95 -4.84
CA PHE A 80 -5.49 -7.26 -3.62
C PHE A 80 -6.47 -6.13 -3.28
N ILE A 81 -7.69 -6.50 -2.92
CA ILE A 81 -8.76 -5.55 -2.62
C ILE A 81 -8.72 -5.13 -1.16
N THR A 82 -8.41 -6.08 -0.28
CA THR A 82 -8.37 -5.88 1.17
C THR A 82 -6.97 -6.12 1.72
N VAL A 83 -6.67 -5.53 2.88
CA VAL A 83 -5.45 -5.81 3.64
C VAL A 83 -5.36 -7.30 3.95
N GLY A 84 -6.48 -7.94 4.30
CA GLY A 84 -6.56 -9.38 4.53
C GLY A 84 -6.12 -10.23 3.33
N GLU A 85 -6.58 -9.92 2.12
CA GLU A 85 -6.17 -10.62 0.89
C GLU A 85 -4.68 -10.46 0.59
N ALA A 86 -4.16 -9.23 0.69
CA ALA A 86 -2.73 -8.97 0.49
C ALA A 86 -1.89 -9.72 1.54
N LEU A 87 -2.34 -9.74 2.79
CA LEU A 87 -1.67 -10.43 3.89
C LEU A 87 -1.59 -11.96 3.68
N GLN A 88 -2.63 -12.58 3.11
CA GLN A 88 -2.56 -14.00 2.73
C GLN A 88 -1.42 -14.28 1.75
N THR A 89 -1.24 -13.38 0.76
CA THR A 89 -0.15 -13.48 -0.21
C THR A 89 1.21 -13.28 0.45
N VAL A 90 1.34 -12.27 1.31
CA VAL A 90 2.59 -12.03 2.06
C VAL A 90 2.97 -13.23 2.93
N ARG A 91 2.02 -13.80 3.67
CA ARG A 91 2.23 -14.99 4.50
C ARG A 91 2.62 -16.21 3.65
N LYS A 92 1.95 -16.42 2.51
CA LYS A 92 2.22 -17.52 1.59
C LYS A 92 3.62 -17.43 0.97
N LEU A 93 4.02 -16.24 0.52
CA LEU A 93 5.35 -16.03 -0.07
C LEU A 93 6.47 -16.18 0.97
N ASN A 94 6.20 -15.80 2.23
CA ASN A 94 7.14 -15.90 3.34
C ASN A 94 8.52 -15.28 3.03
N LEU A 95 8.51 -14.06 2.49
CA LEU A 95 9.70 -13.28 2.13
C LEU A 95 9.86 -12.11 3.07
N ASP A 96 11.08 -11.82 3.52
CA ASP A 96 11.35 -10.75 4.51
C ASP A 96 11.13 -9.33 4.00
N ASN A 97 11.10 -9.14 2.69
CA ASN A 97 11.01 -7.82 2.06
C ASN A 97 9.79 -7.66 1.14
N ILE A 98 8.83 -8.59 1.20
CA ILE A 98 7.47 -8.37 0.71
C ILE A 98 6.56 -8.16 1.91
N ARG A 99 5.88 -7.04 1.94
CA ARG A 99 5.14 -6.53 3.11
C ARG A 99 3.82 -5.90 2.66
N VAL A 100 3.01 -5.42 3.59
CA VAL A 100 1.74 -4.74 3.26
C VAL A 100 1.76 -3.27 3.65
N LEU A 101 1.03 -2.48 2.88
CA LEU A 101 0.59 -1.14 3.22
C LEU A 101 -0.92 -1.19 3.46
N ALA A 102 -1.42 -0.44 4.45
CA ALA A 102 -2.86 -0.25 4.62
C ALA A 102 -3.24 1.21 4.29
N ASP A 103 -4.20 1.39 3.39
CA ASP A 103 -4.74 2.70 3.04
C ASP A 103 -6.14 2.84 3.64
N ALA A 104 -6.34 3.88 4.45
CA ALA A 104 -7.60 4.12 5.15
C ALA A 104 -8.78 4.36 4.19
N TYR A 105 -8.56 5.07 3.07
CA TYR A 105 -9.61 5.33 2.07
C TYR A 105 -10.08 4.03 1.40
N HIS A 106 -9.14 3.15 1.02
CA HIS A 106 -9.47 1.87 0.40
C HIS A 106 -10.15 0.92 1.40
N MET A 107 -9.67 0.84 2.64
CA MET A 107 -10.32 0.07 3.70
C MET A 107 -11.75 0.55 3.97
N TYR A 108 -11.98 1.87 4.00
CA TYR A 108 -13.33 2.43 4.13
C TYR A 108 -14.23 2.03 2.97
N CYS A 109 -13.76 2.19 1.72
CA CYS A 109 -14.52 1.85 0.53
C CYS A 109 -14.98 0.39 0.50
N GLU A 110 -14.16 -0.52 1.02
CA GLU A 110 -14.43 -1.96 1.06
C GLU A 110 -15.13 -2.41 2.35
N ASN A 111 -15.46 -1.48 3.26
CA ASN A 111 -15.99 -1.78 4.60
C ASN A 111 -15.11 -2.80 5.36
N GLU A 112 -13.79 -2.72 5.19
CA GLU A 112 -12.85 -3.63 5.83
C GLU A 112 -12.73 -3.28 7.33
N PRO A 113 -12.95 -4.23 8.25
CA PRO A 113 -12.87 -3.96 9.67
C PRO A 113 -11.43 -3.66 10.10
N LEU A 114 -11.25 -2.60 10.90
CA LEU A 114 -9.93 -2.18 11.38
C LEU A 114 -9.20 -3.25 12.23
N SER A 115 -9.91 -4.25 12.75
CA SER A 115 -9.31 -5.38 13.47
C SER A 115 -8.31 -6.18 12.62
N ILE A 116 -8.42 -6.14 11.28
CA ILE A 116 -7.44 -6.79 10.39
C ILE A 116 -6.01 -6.25 10.58
N LEU A 117 -5.89 -5.01 11.06
CA LEU A 117 -4.60 -4.38 11.29
C LEU A 117 -3.80 -5.07 12.40
N GLU A 118 -4.46 -5.73 13.36
CA GLU A 118 -3.80 -6.53 14.40
C GLU A 118 -3.02 -7.69 13.77
N GLU A 119 -3.68 -8.41 12.85
CA GLU A 119 -3.08 -9.52 12.13
C GLU A 119 -2.00 -9.08 11.13
N ALA A 120 -2.16 -7.88 10.56
CA ALA A 120 -1.25 -7.32 9.58
C ALA A 120 -0.01 -6.68 10.23
N LEU A 121 -0.06 -6.27 11.50
CA LEU A 121 0.99 -5.50 12.19
C LEU A 121 2.43 -6.02 11.96
N PRO A 122 2.72 -7.34 12.04
CA PRO A 122 4.09 -7.84 11.81
C PRO A 122 4.60 -7.57 10.38
N TYR A 123 3.68 -7.40 9.44
CA TYR A 123 3.96 -7.20 8.01
C TYR A 123 3.64 -5.78 7.52
N LEU A 124 2.94 -4.98 8.31
CA LEU A 124 2.51 -3.63 7.95
C LEU A 124 3.70 -2.67 8.01
N VAL A 125 4.12 -2.12 6.88
CA VAL A 125 5.33 -1.26 6.80
C VAL A 125 5.02 0.21 6.55
N HIS A 126 3.82 0.52 6.06
CA HIS A 126 3.40 1.87 5.76
C HIS A 126 1.88 1.97 5.84
N VAL A 127 1.37 3.19 6.02
CA VAL A 127 -0.06 3.47 5.89
C VAL A 127 -0.29 4.77 5.12
N HIS A 128 -1.33 4.77 4.29
CA HIS A 128 -1.84 5.94 3.61
C HIS A 128 -3.15 6.42 4.25
N VAL A 129 -3.38 7.72 4.22
CA VAL A 129 -4.57 8.35 4.80
C VAL A 129 -5.16 9.41 3.86
N ALA A 130 -6.47 9.38 3.73
CA ALA A 130 -7.28 10.38 3.03
C ALA A 130 -8.70 10.35 3.60
N GLU A 131 -9.42 11.45 3.50
CA GLU A 131 -10.84 11.45 3.87
C GLU A 131 -11.65 10.55 2.92
N PRO A 132 -12.53 9.70 3.46
CA PRO A 132 -13.08 8.59 2.70
C PRO A 132 -14.10 8.97 1.62
N TYR A 133 -14.83 10.08 1.78
CA TYR A 133 -15.96 10.39 0.89
C TYR A 133 -15.48 10.91 -0.48
N HIS A 134 -14.44 11.74 -0.48
CA HIS A 134 -13.90 12.36 -1.70
C HIS A 134 -12.40 12.14 -1.94
N ARG A 135 -11.73 11.30 -1.14
CA ARG A 135 -10.26 11.10 -1.17
C ARG A 135 -9.51 12.42 -1.07
N THR A 136 -10.04 13.30 -0.22
CA THR A 136 -9.53 14.63 0.09
C THR A 136 -8.52 14.57 1.23
N TYR A 137 -7.90 15.70 1.54
CA TYR A 137 -6.87 15.75 2.56
C TYR A 137 -7.41 15.42 3.96
N PRO A 138 -6.62 14.76 4.83
CA PRO A 138 -7.02 14.44 6.19
C PRO A 138 -7.56 15.63 6.99
N GLY A 139 -8.77 15.52 7.52
CA GLY A 139 -9.42 16.54 8.34
C GLY A 139 -10.34 17.49 7.56
N GLN A 140 -10.39 17.42 6.22
CA GLN A 140 -11.30 18.25 5.42
C GLN A 140 -12.78 17.99 5.76
N GLU A 141 -13.12 16.75 6.10
CA GLU A 141 -14.50 16.29 6.32
C GLU A 141 -14.76 15.92 7.80
N GLY A 142 -13.90 16.42 8.70
CA GLY A 142 -14.00 16.21 10.15
C GLY A 142 -13.19 15.01 10.67
N GLY A 143 -12.76 14.09 9.80
CA GLY A 143 -11.76 13.07 10.11
C GLY A 143 -12.19 11.96 11.07
N GLU A 144 -13.49 11.76 11.32
CA GLU A 144 -13.99 10.77 12.29
C GLU A 144 -13.44 9.36 12.02
N TYR A 145 -13.50 8.90 10.77
CA TYR A 145 -12.96 7.61 10.38
C TYR A 145 -11.44 7.54 10.57
N LEU A 146 -10.71 8.60 10.21
CA LEU A 146 -9.26 8.67 10.36
C LEU A 146 -8.82 8.67 11.83
N ILE A 147 -9.61 9.29 12.72
CA ILE A 147 -9.37 9.24 14.17
C ILE A 147 -9.53 7.80 14.68
N ASN A 148 -10.58 7.08 14.25
CA ASN A 148 -10.78 5.67 14.61
C ASN A 148 -9.65 4.78 14.06
N PHE A 149 -9.23 5.02 12.81
CA PHE A 149 -8.08 4.36 12.20
C PHE A 149 -6.78 4.61 12.99
N ALA A 150 -6.50 5.86 13.34
CA ALA A 150 -5.33 6.23 14.14
C ALA A 150 -5.35 5.61 15.55
N ASN A 151 -6.52 5.61 16.21
CA ASN A 151 -6.69 4.97 17.51
C ASN A 151 -6.37 3.48 17.42
N LYS A 152 -6.84 2.79 16.36
CA LYS A 152 -6.51 1.39 16.15
C LYS A 152 -5.02 1.16 15.94
N LEU A 153 -4.36 1.99 15.11
CA LEU A 153 -2.91 1.92 14.90
C LEU A 153 -2.13 2.10 16.21
N LYS A 154 -2.54 3.03 17.07
CA LYS A 154 -1.93 3.25 18.40
C LYS A 154 -2.16 2.07 19.33
N GLU A 155 -3.37 1.53 19.37
CA GLU A 155 -3.75 0.37 20.18
C GLU A 155 -2.86 -0.84 19.86
N ILE A 156 -2.61 -1.11 18.58
CA ILE A 156 -1.76 -2.23 18.15
C ILE A 156 -0.26 -1.89 18.17
N GLY A 157 0.14 -0.68 18.56
CA GLY A 157 1.54 -0.29 18.64
C GLY A 157 2.24 -0.05 17.29
N TYR A 158 1.50 0.33 16.25
CA TYR A 158 2.09 0.74 14.98
C TYR A 158 2.89 2.04 15.16
N SER A 159 4.13 2.05 14.68
CA SER A 159 5.10 3.14 14.90
C SER A 159 5.88 3.53 13.64
N LYS A 160 5.42 3.11 12.45
CA LYS A 160 6.06 3.42 11.17
C LYS A 160 5.37 4.62 10.49
N ARG A 161 5.84 4.98 9.29
CA ARG A 161 5.41 6.20 8.58
C ARG A 161 3.92 6.17 8.24
N VAL A 162 3.28 7.34 8.32
CA VAL A 162 1.91 7.64 7.86
C VAL A 162 2.03 8.72 6.79
N THR A 163 1.34 8.60 5.66
CA THR A 163 1.40 9.58 4.57
C THR A 163 0.03 9.91 4.04
N ALA A 164 -0.22 11.19 3.75
CA ALA A 164 -1.44 11.61 3.09
C ALA A 164 -1.36 11.25 1.60
N GLU A 165 -2.31 10.47 1.10
CA GLU A 165 -2.43 10.13 -0.32
C GLU A 165 -3.80 10.58 -0.84
N CYS A 166 -3.87 11.85 -1.23
CA CYS A 166 -5.15 12.53 -1.46
C CYS A 166 -5.04 13.62 -2.51
N GLY A 167 -6.20 14.09 -2.96
CA GLY A 167 -6.30 15.28 -3.80
C GLY A 167 -6.26 16.56 -2.97
N PHE A 168 -5.52 17.55 -3.48
CA PHE A 168 -5.55 18.93 -3.02
C PHE A 168 -6.07 19.84 -4.15
N LYS A 169 -6.96 20.77 -3.83
CA LYS A 169 -7.39 21.85 -4.73
C LYS A 169 -6.43 23.03 -4.66
N ASP A 170 -6.00 23.39 -3.45
CA ASP A 170 -4.94 24.36 -3.20
C ASP A 170 -3.91 23.76 -2.26
N PHE A 171 -2.86 23.16 -2.86
CA PHE A 171 -1.82 22.48 -2.11
C PHE A 171 -1.17 23.36 -1.04
N GLY A 172 -1.01 24.67 -1.27
CA GLY A 172 -0.30 25.55 -0.34
C GLY A 172 -1.03 25.67 1.00
N SER A 173 -2.32 25.98 0.95
CA SER A 173 -3.13 26.16 2.17
C SER A 173 -3.60 24.83 2.75
N GLU A 174 -4.03 23.90 1.91
CA GLU A 174 -4.64 22.64 2.36
C GLU A 174 -3.60 21.66 2.92
N SER A 175 -2.35 21.67 2.44
CA SER A 175 -1.29 20.82 3.01
C SER A 175 -0.95 21.19 4.46
N ILE A 176 -1.08 22.46 4.83
CA ILE A 176 -0.90 22.93 6.21
C ILE A 176 -2.00 22.37 7.11
N LEU A 177 -3.26 22.45 6.65
CA LEU A 177 -4.41 21.90 7.38
C LEU A 177 -4.29 20.38 7.55
N ALA A 178 -3.90 19.67 6.48
CA ALA A 178 -3.65 18.24 6.51
C ALA A 178 -2.54 17.89 7.51
N TYR A 179 -1.42 18.63 7.49
CA TYR A 179 -0.31 18.44 8.42
C TYR A 179 -0.75 18.63 9.88
N ASP A 180 -1.49 19.70 10.19
CA ASP A 180 -1.95 19.98 11.54
C ASP A 180 -2.89 18.89 12.06
N PHE A 181 -3.82 18.43 11.22
CA PHE A 181 -4.71 17.31 11.53
C PHE A 181 -3.91 16.04 11.79
N MET A 182 -3.01 15.67 10.86
CA MET A 182 -2.21 14.44 10.97
C MET A 182 -1.33 14.45 12.21
N LYS A 183 -0.63 15.55 12.49
CA LYS A 183 0.25 15.69 13.66
C LYS A 183 -0.47 15.53 14.99
N LYS A 184 -1.73 15.96 15.06
CA LYS A 184 -2.58 15.79 16.26
C LYS A 184 -3.10 14.35 16.39
N THR A 185 -3.34 13.69 15.26
CA THR A 185 -4.13 12.46 15.19
C THR A 185 -3.28 11.20 15.18
N PHE A 186 -2.17 11.19 14.45
CA PHE A 186 -1.27 10.04 14.27
C PHE A 186 0.01 10.24 15.08
#